data_AF-A0A016SC03-F1
#
_entry.id   AF-A0A016SC03-F1
#
_cell.length_a   1.000
_cell.length_b   1.000
_cell.length_c   1.000
_cell.angle_alpha   90.00
_cell.angle_beta   90.00
_cell.angle_gamma   90.00
#
_symmetry.space_group_name_H-M   'P 1'
#
loop_
_entity.id
_entity.type
_entity.pdbx_description
1 polymer ?
#
loop_
_entity_poly.entity_id
_entity_poly.type
_entity_poly.pdbx_seq_one_letter_code
_entity_poly.pdbx_strand_id
1 'polypeptide(L)'
;MSNLTSSIPSHNGVGENTTVGARVVLDLGPGVEMWMRLKNDGTEETVRYCGPGKTGPGCDQFIEVKTNETAFPESKVLIFPNGTLIFEKLTESDGVATYYSPQTKPRIFTNDDGTMWGLPPKQIYLALV
;
A
#
# COMPACT_ATOMS: atom_id res chain seq x y z
N MET A 1 -33.27 -4.48 24.07
CA MET A 1 -32.24 -3.42 24.25
C MET A 1 -30.90 -4.08 23.97
N SER A 2 -30.39 -3.91 22.76
CA SER A 2 -29.11 -4.49 22.33
C SER A 2 -28.20 -3.34 21.92
N ASN A 3 -27.17 -3.11 22.72
CA ASN A 3 -26.07 -2.21 22.42
C ASN A 3 -25.27 -2.77 21.26
N LEU A 4 -25.28 -2.07 20.13
CA LEU A 4 -24.29 -2.25 19.07
C LEU A 4 -23.22 -1.18 19.27
N THR A 5 -22.16 -1.54 19.98
CA THR A 5 -20.86 -0.87 19.85
C THR A 5 -20.32 -1.18 18.46
N SER A 6 -20.70 -0.36 17.48
CA SER A 6 -20.05 -0.31 16.18
C SER A 6 -18.71 0.38 16.38
N SER A 7 -17.65 -0.41 16.52
CA SER A 7 -16.27 0.05 16.36
C SER A 7 -16.13 0.68 14.98
N ILE A 8 -15.97 2.01 14.96
CA ILE A 8 -15.71 2.80 13.76
C ILE A 8 -14.35 2.36 13.19
N PRO A 9 -14.26 1.82 11.96
CA PRO A 9 -12.97 1.61 11.34
C PRO A 9 -12.44 2.96 10.83
N SER A 10 -11.31 3.39 11.38
CA SER A 10 -10.55 4.58 10.95
C SER A 10 -9.92 4.33 9.57
N HIS A 11 -10.72 4.38 8.50
CA HIS A 11 -10.22 4.28 7.13
C HIS A 11 -9.94 5.67 6.56
N ASN A 12 -8.72 6.18 6.74
CA ASN A 12 -8.16 7.24 5.89
C ASN A 12 -7.56 6.67 4.59
N GLY A 13 -8.08 5.53 4.13
CA GLY A 13 -7.68 4.88 2.88
C GLY A 13 -8.57 5.31 1.73
N VAL A 14 -7.98 5.57 0.56
CA VAL A 14 -8.75 5.67 -0.68
C VAL A 14 -9.06 4.24 -1.14
N GLY A 15 -10.33 3.89 -1.29
CA GLY A 15 -10.74 2.64 -1.92
C GLY A 15 -10.78 2.81 -3.43
N GLU A 16 -10.02 2.00 -4.16
CA GLU A 16 -10.03 1.97 -5.62
C GLU A 16 -10.52 0.61 -6.12
N ASN A 17 -11.64 0.61 -6.85
CA ASN A 17 -12.16 -0.56 -7.53
C ASN A 17 -11.48 -0.70 -8.90
N THR A 18 -11.03 -1.91 -9.23
CA THR A 18 -10.33 -2.20 -10.48
C THR A 18 -10.61 -3.63 -10.95
N THR A 19 -10.27 -3.96 -12.19
CA THR A 19 -10.46 -5.30 -12.76
C THR A 19 -9.11 -5.97 -13.04
N VAL A 20 -9.08 -7.30 -13.04
CA VAL A 20 -7.90 -8.05 -13.50
C VAL A 20 -7.54 -7.61 -14.93
N GLY A 21 -6.25 -7.44 -15.19
CA GLY A 21 -5.73 -6.96 -16.46
C GLY A 21 -5.63 -5.43 -16.58
N ALA A 22 -6.24 -4.67 -15.67
CA ALA A 22 -6.18 -3.22 -15.71
C ALA A 22 -4.77 -2.71 -15.35
N ARG A 23 -4.39 -1.60 -15.97
CA ARG A 23 -3.23 -0.82 -15.55
C ARG A 23 -3.62 0.08 -14.38
N VAL A 24 -2.91 0.00 -13.26
CA VAL A 24 -3.18 0.80 -12.06
C VAL A 24 -1.94 1.56 -11.62
N VAL A 25 -2.14 2.79 -11.16
CA VAL A 25 -1.10 3.70 -10.69
C VAL A 25 -1.43 4.10 -9.27
N LEU A 26 -0.55 3.72 -8.33
CA LEU A 26 -0.66 4.08 -6.93
C LEU A 26 0.32 5.18 -6.58
N ASP A 27 -0.16 6.16 -5.83
CA ASP A 27 0.63 7.29 -5.36
C ASP A 27 0.23 7.66 -3.93
N LEU A 28 1.18 7.52 -2.99
CA LEU A 28 1.01 7.92 -1.59
C LEU A 28 1.56 9.33 -1.30
N GLY A 29 2.15 9.99 -2.31
CA GLY A 29 2.83 11.27 -2.20
C GLY A 29 4.36 11.12 -2.19
N PRO A 30 5.07 12.25 -2.04
CA PRO A 30 6.53 12.29 -2.15
C PRO A 30 7.23 11.56 -0.99
N GLY A 31 8.47 11.14 -1.23
CA GLY A 31 9.33 10.51 -0.20
C GLY A 31 9.03 9.02 0.05
N VAL A 32 8.28 8.39 -0.85
CA VAL A 32 8.02 6.95 -0.84
C VAL A 32 9.04 6.26 -1.72
N GLU A 33 9.88 5.42 -1.14
CA GLU A 33 10.84 4.58 -1.87
C GLU A 33 10.53 3.09 -1.70
N MET A 34 9.81 2.77 -0.62
CA MET A 34 9.39 1.43 -0.24
C MET A 34 7.88 1.39 -0.09
N TRP A 35 7.30 0.37 -0.70
CA TRP A 35 5.90 0.01 -0.61
C TRP A 35 5.75 -1.27 0.19
N MET A 36 4.65 -1.33 0.92
CA MET A 36 4.15 -2.51 1.61
C MET A 36 2.73 -2.76 1.11
N ARG A 37 2.36 -4.04 1.06
CA ARG A 37 0.96 -4.43 0.96
C ARG A 37 0.62 -5.45 2.02
N LEU A 38 -0.54 -5.26 2.65
CA LEU A 38 -1.15 -6.22 3.55
C LEU A 38 -2.32 -6.88 2.82
N LYS A 39 -2.20 -8.18 2.54
CA LYS A 39 -3.26 -8.99 1.94
C LYS A 39 -4.29 -9.40 3.00
N ASN A 40 -5.49 -9.78 2.54
CA ASN A 40 -6.58 -10.20 3.43
C ASN A 40 -6.28 -11.41 4.31
N ASP A 41 -5.37 -12.29 3.88
CA ASP A 41 -4.91 -13.44 4.65
C ASP A 41 -3.89 -13.06 5.74
N GLY A 42 -3.51 -11.78 5.85
CA GLY A 42 -2.53 -11.27 6.78
C GLY A 42 -1.09 -11.35 6.27
N THR A 43 -0.87 -11.78 5.03
CA THR A 43 0.46 -11.78 4.41
C THR A 43 0.92 -10.36 4.15
N GLU A 44 2.09 -10.01 4.68
CA GLU A 44 2.76 -8.74 4.44
C GLU A 44 3.86 -8.91 3.41
N GLU A 45 3.83 -8.09 2.38
CA GLU A 45 4.80 -8.13 1.30
C GLU A 45 5.36 -6.73 1.04
N THR A 46 6.62 -6.68 0.60
CA THR A 46 7.34 -5.44 0.35
C THR A 46 7.98 -5.41 -1.03
N VAL A 47 8.13 -4.20 -1.56
CA VAL A 47 8.87 -3.89 -2.77
C VAL A 47 9.40 -2.45 -2.67
N ARG A 48 10.53 -2.16 -3.31
CA ARG A 48 11.16 -0.83 -3.26
C ARG A 48 11.80 -0.44 -4.58
N TYR A 49 11.96 0.86 -4.78
CA TYR A 49 12.76 1.36 -5.89
C TYR A 49 14.23 0.96 -5.72
N CYS A 50 14.78 0.22 -6.70
CA CYS A 50 16.17 -0.25 -6.67
C CYS A 50 17.12 0.56 -7.59
N GLY A 51 16.61 1.53 -8.33
CA GLY A 51 17.36 2.28 -9.33
C GLY A 51 16.91 2.01 -10.77
N PRO A 52 17.37 2.81 -11.75
CA PRO A 52 16.91 2.71 -13.12
C PRO A 52 17.26 1.35 -13.74
N GLY A 53 16.27 0.65 -14.29
CA GLY A 53 16.44 -0.64 -14.96
C GLY A 53 16.83 -1.81 -14.04
N LYS A 54 16.75 -1.64 -12.72
CA LYS A 54 17.00 -2.73 -11.77
C LYS A 54 15.73 -3.56 -11.58
N THR A 55 15.86 -4.87 -11.76
CA THR A 55 14.79 -5.86 -11.68
C THR A 55 15.17 -6.97 -10.70
N GLY A 56 14.19 -7.72 -10.21
CA GLY A 56 14.36 -8.86 -9.31
C GLY A 56 13.52 -8.75 -8.03
N PRO A 57 13.58 -9.78 -7.17
CA PRO A 57 12.87 -9.82 -5.90
C PRO A 57 13.13 -8.58 -5.04
N GLY A 58 12.06 -7.92 -4.63
CA GLY A 58 12.09 -6.68 -3.85
C GLY A 58 12.27 -5.40 -4.67
N CYS A 59 12.50 -5.48 -5.99
CA CYS A 59 12.67 -4.32 -6.88
C CYS A 59 11.45 -4.10 -7.79
N ASP A 60 11.08 -5.12 -8.57
CA ASP A 60 9.92 -5.13 -9.46
C ASP A 60 8.97 -6.29 -9.15
N GLN A 61 9.30 -7.11 -8.14
CA GLN A 61 8.50 -8.21 -7.65
C GLN A 61 8.39 -8.11 -6.13
N PHE A 62 7.19 -8.26 -5.60
CA PHE A 62 7.00 -8.28 -4.15
C PHE A 62 7.70 -9.49 -3.53
N ILE A 63 8.17 -9.31 -2.30
CA ILE A 63 8.69 -10.38 -1.44
C ILE A 63 7.89 -10.40 -0.14
N GLU A 64 7.61 -11.58 0.39
CA GLU A 64 7.00 -11.71 1.71
C GLU A 64 8.01 -11.32 2.79
N VAL A 65 7.58 -10.47 3.72
CA VAL A 65 8.47 -9.87 4.73
C VAL A 65 9.04 -10.91 5.70
N LYS A 66 8.27 -11.96 6.01
CA LYS A 66 8.66 -12.99 6.98
C LYS A 66 9.65 -14.00 6.43
N THR A 67 9.44 -14.42 5.18
CA THR A 67 10.20 -15.51 4.54
C THR A 67 11.28 -14.98 3.61
N ASN A 68 11.18 -13.71 3.17
CA ASN A 68 12.01 -13.11 2.13
C ASN A 68 11.93 -13.86 0.78
N GLU A 69 10.89 -14.69 0.62
CA GLU A 69 10.58 -15.37 -0.63
C GLU A 69 9.76 -14.44 -1.54
N THR A 70 9.83 -14.68 -2.84
CA THR A 70 9.01 -13.95 -3.82
C THR A 70 7.53 -14.20 -3.56
N ALA A 71 6.73 -13.15 -3.63
CA ALA A 71 5.29 -13.22 -3.54
C ALA A 71 4.72 -14.23 -4.54
N PHE A 72 3.83 -15.09 -4.07
CA PHE A 72 3.08 -16.04 -4.87
C PHE A 72 1.57 -15.81 -4.66
N PRO A 73 0.76 -15.80 -5.73
CA PRO A 73 1.13 -15.76 -7.15
C PRO A 73 2.00 -14.56 -7.54
N GLU A 74 2.82 -14.72 -8.58
CA GLU A 74 3.76 -13.68 -9.04
C GLU A 74 3.04 -12.36 -9.32
N SER A 75 3.64 -11.27 -8.84
CA SER A 75 3.17 -9.89 -8.98
C SER A 75 4.31 -9.05 -9.52
N LYS A 76 4.12 -8.38 -10.66
CA LYS A 76 5.12 -7.48 -11.25
C LYS A 76 4.66 -6.02 -11.21
N VAL A 77 5.58 -5.14 -10.83
CA VAL A 77 5.34 -3.70 -10.71
C VAL A 77 6.49 -2.90 -11.28
N LEU A 78 6.20 -1.66 -11.66
CA LEU A 78 7.21 -0.62 -11.87
C LEU A 78 7.17 0.33 -10.69
N ILE A 79 8.34 0.67 -10.17
CA ILE A 79 8.48 1.65 -9.10
C ILE A 79 9.37 2.77 -9.61
N PHE A 80 8.93 4.00 -9.42
CA PHE A 80 9.63 5.17 -9.90
C PHE A 80 10.32 5.92 -8.74
N PRO A 81 11.38 6.70 -9.01
CA PRO A 81 12.09 7.47 -7.98
C PRO A 81 11.21 8.45 -7.20
N ASN A 82 10.09 8.89 -7.79
CA ASN A 82 9.12 9.78 -7.14
C ASN A 82 8.17 9.05 -6.20
N GLY A 83 8.28 7.72 -6.10
CA GLY A 83 7.46 6.87 -5.25
C GLY A 83 6.19 6.34 -5.89
N THR A 84 5.92 6.65 -7.15
CA THR A 84 4.79 6.05 -7.88
C THR A 84 5.03 4.55 -8.09
N LEU A 85 4.02 3.74 -7.76
CA LEU A 85 3.99 2.30 -8.02
C LEU A 85 2.95 2.00 -9.11
N ILE A 86 3.34 1.24 -10.13
CA ILE A 86 2.50 0.97 -11.29
C ILE A 86 2.39 -0.54 -11.50
N PHE A 87 1.16 -1.02 -11.55
CA PHE A 87 0.84 -2.32 -12.13
C PHE A 87 0.56 -2.09 -13.61
N GLU A 88 1.40 -2.61 -14.51
CA GLU A 88 1.10 -2.57 -15.94
C GLU A 88 -0.13 -3.41 -16.28
N LYS A 89 -0.27 -4.54 -15.56
CA LYS A 89 -1.38 -5.46 -15.65
C LYS A 89 -1.63 -6.08 -14.29
N LEU A 90 -2.69 -5.64 -13.61
CA LEU A 90 -3.11 -6.22 -12.34
C LEU A 90 -3.46 -7.70 -12.50
N THR A 91 -3.07 -8.48 -11.51
CA THR A 91 -3.46 -9.88 -11.33
C THR A 91 -4.38 -10.04 -10.12
N GLU A 92 -4.95 -11.23 -9.95
CA GLU A 92 -5.76 -11.52 -8.77
C GLU A 92 -4.96 -11.39 -7.46
N SER A 93 -3.66 -11.71 -7.48
CA SER A 93 -2.79 -11.62 -6.29
C SER A 93 -2.43 -10.19 -5.89
N ASP A 94 -2.69 -9.21 -6.77
CA ASP A 94 -2.47 -7.79 -6.53
C ASP A 94 -3.69 -7.09 -5.93
N GLY A 95 -4.85 -7.71 -6.09
CA GLY A 95 -6.10 -7.22 -5.58
C GLY A 95 -6.32 -7.54 -4.11
N VAL A 96 -7.33 -6.89 -3.54
CA VAL A 96 -7.83 -7.15 -2.19
C VAL A 96 -6.72 -7.03 -1.14
N ALA A 97 -6.00 -5.91 -1.21
CA ALA A 97 -4.89 -5.61 -0.34
C ALA A 97 -4.83 -4.11 0.00
N THR A 98 -4.29 -3.80 1.17
CA THR A 98 -4.01 -2.42 1.59
C THR A 98 -2.56 -2.08 1.31
N TYR A 99 -2.35 -1.07 0.47
CA TYR A 99 -1.06 -0.55 0.07
C TYR A 99 -0.68 0.68 0.90
N TYR A 100 0.52 0.67 1.43
CA TYR A 100 1.05 1.74 2.28
C TYR A 100 2.56 1.84 2.16
N SER A 101 3.16 2.85 2.79
CA SER A 101 4.62 2.97 2.90
C SER A 101 5.01 3.17 4.36
N PRO A 102 5.97 2.38 4.89
CA PRO A 102 6.46 2.54 6.27
C PRO A 102 7.25 3.84 6.46
N GLN A 103 7.61 4.51 5.36
CA GLN A 103 8.33 5.79 5.39
C GLN A 103 7.40 6.99 5.58
N THR A 104 6.09 6.81 5.36
CA THR A 104 5.11 7.89 5.51
C THR A 104 4.74 8.08 6.97
N LYS A 105 4.82 9.33 7.46
CA LYS A 105 4.54 9.68 8.86
C LYS A 105 3.18 10.37 9.01
N PRO A 106 2.50 10.21 10.17
CA PRO A 106 1.33 11.02 10.48
C PRO A 106 1.66 12.51 10.43
N ARG A 107 0.72 13.32 9.96
CA ARG A 107 0.80 14.78 10.09
C ARG A 107 0.17 15.17 11.42
N ILE A 108 0.95 15.78 12.32
CA ILE A 108 0.49 16.21 13.63
C ILE A 108 0.24 17.71 13.61
N PHE A 109 -0.87 18.12 14.20
CA PHE A 109 -1.30 19.50 14.34
C PHE A 109 -1.46 19.82 15.82
N THR A 110 -1.01 21.00 16.21
CA THR A 110 -1.15 21.51 17.58
C THR A 110 -1.99 22.76 17.53
N ASN A 111 -3.06 22.81 18.32
CA ASN A 111 -3.90 23.98 18.47
C ASN A 111 -3.25 24.97 19.46
N ASP A 112 -3.73 26.22 19.47
CA ASP A 112 -3.22 27.27 20.37
C ASP A 112 -3.40 26.94 21.87
N ASP A 113 -4.36 26.07 22.19
CA ASP A 113 -4.62 25.58 23.56
C ASP A 113 -3.72 24.39 23.97
N GLY A 114 -2.79 23.97 23.11
CA GLY A 114 -1.88 22.86 23.33
C GLY A 114 -2.48 21.47 23.05
N THR A 115 -3.75 21.38 22.63
CA THR A 115 -4.33 20.11 22.19
C THR A 115 -3.73 19.68 20.86
N MET A 116 -3.58 18.35 20.68
CA MET A 116 -3.00 17.77 19.46
C MET A 116 -4.03 16.90 18.74
N TRP A 117 -4.01 16.96 17.42
CA TRP A 117 -4.70 16.01 16.56
C TRP A 117 -3.80 15.62 15.39
N GLY A 118 -4.10 14.50 14.74
CA GLY A 118 -3.24 13.97 13.70
C GLY A 118 -4.04 13.40 12.53
N LEU A 119 -3.46 13.52 11.34
CA LEU A 119 -3.87 12.77 10.17
C LEU A 119 -2.92 11.56 10.03
N PRO A 120 -3.42 10.32 10.08
CA PRO A 120 -2.60 9.16 9.78
C PRO A 120 -2.06 9.22 8.34
N PRO A 121 -0.98 8.45 8.05
CA PRO A 121 -0.45 8.36 6.70
C PRO A 121 -1.50 7.86 5.70
N LYS A 122 -1.40 8.32 4.46
CA LYS A 122 -2.25 7.84 3.36
C LYS A 122 -2.02 6.34 3.16
N GLN A 123 -3.10 5.64 2.87
CA GLN A 123 -3.10 4.23 2.45
C GLN A 123 -4.07 4.08 1.27
N ILE A 124 -3.90 3.04 0.47
CA ILE A 124 -4.79 2.76 -0.66
C ILE A 124 -5.28 1.33 -0.54
N TYR A 125 -6.59 1.13 -0.53
CA TYR A 125 -7.17 -0.20 -0.59
C TYR A 125 -7.56 -0.49 -2.04
N LEU A 126 -6.95 -1.51 -2.63
CA LEU A 126 -7.34 -1.99 -3.96
C LEU A 126 -8.33 -3.14 -3.82
N ALA A 127 -9.51 -2.99 -4.43
CA ALA A 127 -10.51 -4.03 -4.53
C ALA A 127 -10.69 -4.47 -5.99
N LEU A 128 -10.83 -5.78 -6.22
CA LEU A 128 -11.19 -6.31 -7.53
C LEU A 128 -12.71 -6.38 -7.66
N VAL A 129 -13.24 -5.94 -8.80
CA VAL A 129 -14.67 -5.97 -9.17
C VAL A 129 -14.92 -6.74 -10.44
#